data_AF-A0A6L8MN98-F1
#
_entry.id   AF-A0A6L8MN98-F1
#
_cell.length_a   1.000
_cell.length_b   1.000
_cell.length_c   1.000
_cell.angle_alpha   90.00
_cell.angle_beta   90.00
_cell.angle_gamma   90.00
#
_symmetry.space_group_name_H-M   'P 1'
#
loop_
_entity.id
_entity.type
_entity.pdbx_description
1 polymer ?
#
loop_
_entity_poly.entity_id
_entity_poly.type
_entity_poly.pdbx_seq_one_letter_code
_entity_poly.pdbx_strand_id
1 'polypeptide(L)'
;MSNHLDILNHPRAADLRVAGPSVMLVASHLLNASNSTGFFHLKLNAAASDLGMLATEIESSLAVLEKIGFLRYHAGTQVVWIIGHAARNLGKLRANNKKMIVLANAEFTAVPATCPLRVNFLWSHALMLRLEVKGAGSPVDSGFDSEGDLLADLLPKSAVGAAARSACSRNLSRCSWL
;
A
#
# COMPACT_ATOMS: atom_id res chain seq x y z
N MET A 1 24.64 5.37 0.72
CA MET A 1 25.01 4.14 0.00
C MET A 1 24.67 2.91 0.87
N SER A 2 23.38 2.58 1.07
CA SER A 2 23.00 1.49 1.99
C SER A 2 21.79 0.64 1.56
N ASN A 3 21.49 0.53 0.27
CA ASN A 3 20.24 -0.13 -0.16
C ASN A 3 20.40 -1.61 -0.54
N HIS A 4 21.63 -2.09 -0.78
CA HIS A 4 21.85 -3.49 -1.19
C HIS A 4 21.55 -4.52 -0.08
N LEU A 5 21.60 -4.08 1.19
CA LEU A 5 21.30 -4.91 2.37
C LEU A 5 19.80 -5.07 2.62
N ASP A 6 18.94 -4.22 2.06
CA ASP A 6 17.51 -4.23 2.38
C ASP A 6 16.73 -5.38 1.72
N ILE A 7 17.23 -5.87 0.58
CA ILE A 7 16.68 -7.05 -0.11
C ILE A 7 16.94 -8.31 0.69
N LEU A 8 18.16 -8.45 1.24
CA LEU A 8 18.57 -9.65 1.99
C LEU A 8 17.86 -9.76 3.33
N ASN A 9 17.42 -8.63 3.89
CA ASN A 9 16.64 -8.55 5.12
C ASN A 9 15.13 -8.48 4.86
N HIS A 10 14.67 -8.63 3.61
CA HIS A 10 13.25 -8.73 3.31
C HIS A 10 12.73 -10.10 3.77
N PRO A 11 11.55 -10.18 4.42
CA PRO A 11 10.98 -11.48 4.85
C PRO A 11 10.78 -12.47 3.70
N ARG A 12 10.76 -11.98 2.44
CA ARG A 12 10.64 -12.78 1.21
C ARG A 12 11.95 -12.93 0.43
N ALA A 13 13.10 -12.69 1.06
CA ALA A 13 14.41 -12.78 0.40
C ALA A 13 14.69 -14.19 -0.16
N ALA A 14 14.23 -15.24 0.53
CA ALA A 14 14.34 -16.61 0.05
C ALA A 14 13.55 -16.84 -1.25
N ASP A 15 12.29 -16.38 -1.28
CA ASP A 15 11.42 -16.51 -2.45
C ASP A 15 11.96 -15.72 -3.66
N LEU A 16 12.53 -14.54 -3.40
CA LEU A 16 13.17 -13.73 -4.44
C LEU A 16 14.39 -14.43 -5.07
N ARG A 17 15.18 -15.16 -4.29
CA ARG A 17 16.32 -15.93 -4.83
C ARG A 17 15.87 -17.07 -5.74
N VAL A 18 14.75 -17.71 -5.41
CA VAL A 18 14.17 -18.80 -6.22
C VAL A 18 13.57 -18.25 -7.53
N ALA A 19 13.04 -17.03 -7.52
CA ALA A 19 12.45 -16.38 -8.69
C ALA A 19 13.45 -16.08 -9.82
N GLY A 20 14.75 -16.06 -9.51
CA GLY A 20 15.82 -15.89 -10.48
C GLY A 20 16.45 -14.50 -10.50
N PRO A 21 17.62 -14.36 -11.17
CA PRO A 21 18.46 -13.17 -11.09
C PRO A 21 17.80 -11.93 -11.70
N SER A 22 17.06 -12.07 -12.81
CA SER A 22 16.37 -10.94 -13.45
C SER A 22 15.29 -10.35 -12.55
N VAL A 23 14.53 -11.19 -11.84
CA VAL A 23 13.50 -10.75 -10.90
C VAL A 23 14.13 -10.03 -9.70
N MET A 24 15.25 -10.53 -9.19
CA MET A 24 16.02 -9.86 -8.14
C MET A 24 16.54 -8.50 -8.58
N LEU A 25 17.01 -8.37 -9.82
CA LEU A 25 17.50 -7.12 -10.38
C LEU A 25 16.38 -6.07 -10.44
N VAL A 26 15.20 -6.44 -10.94
CA VAL A 26 14.02 -5.57 -10.97
C VAL A 26 13.61 -5.18 -9.54
N ALA A 27 13.54 -6.14 -8.61
CA ALA A 27 13.22 -5.84 -7.22
C ALA A 27 14.23 -4.86 -6.58
N SER A 28 15.52 -5.02 -6.87
CA SER A 28 16.57 -4.11 -6.39
C SER A 28 16.43 -2.72 -6.95
N HIS A 29 16.11 -2.59 -8.24
CA HIS A 29 15.88 -1.29 -8.85
C HIS A 29 14.68 -0.58 -8.23
N LEU A 30 13.58 -1.30 -7.99
CA LEU A 30 12.38 -0.74 -7.35
C LEU A 30 12.64 -0.27 -5.91
N LEU A 31 13.46 -1.00 -5.14
CA LEU A 31 13.83 -0.58 -3.78
C LEU A 31 14.82 0.59 -3.75
N ASN A 32 15.60 0.76 -4.82
CA ASN A 32 16.48 1.91 -4.99
C ASN A 32 15.75 3.18 -5.43
N ALA A 33 14.48 3.09 -5.79
CA ALA A 33 13.68 4.27 -6.11
C ALA A 33 13.70 5.24 -4.92
N SER A 34 13.83 6.54 -5.21
CA SER A 34 13.94 7.60 -4.20
C SER A 34 12.64 7.89 -3.45
N ASN A 35 11.73 6.93 -3.39
CA ASN A 35 10.40 7.07 -2.82
C ASN A 35 10.34 6.44 -1.43
N SER A 36 9.92 7.24 -0.46
CA SER A 36 9.89 6.86 0.95
C SER A 36 8.72 5.93 1.29
N THR A 37 7.58 6.07 0.60
CA THR A 37 6.35 5.29 0.82
C THR A 37 6.35 3.93 0.12
N GLY A 38 7.17 3.74 -0.92
CA GLY A 38 7.14 2.57 -1.79
C GLY A 38 5.88 2.52 -2.66
N PHE A 39 5.23 3.66 -2.88
CA PHE A 39 4.06 3.80 -3.72
C PHE A 39 4.31 4.89 -4.76
N PHE A 40 4.49 4.48 -6.02
CA PHE A 40 4.90 5.40 -7.08
C PHE A 40 4.51 4.92 -8.48
N HIS A 41 4.55 5.87 -9.42
CA HIS A 41 4.38 5.60 -10.84
C HIS A 41 5.70 5.13 -11.46
N LEU A 42 5.75 3.89 -11.95
CA LEU A 42 6.89 3.32 -12.63
C LEU A 42 6.81 3.64 -14.12
N LYS A 43 7.76 4.44 -14.63
CA LYS A 43 7.90 4.63 -16.08
C LYS A 43 8.61 3.41 -16.67
N LEU A 44 7.85 2.44 -17.19
CA LEU A 44 8.40 1.17 -17.69
C LEU A 44 9.55 1.37 -18.70
N ASN A 45 9.42 2.31 -19.63
CA ASN A 45 10.46 2.57 -20.64
C ASN A 45 11.76 3.10 -20.02
N ALA A 46 11.67 3.92 -18.97
CA ALA A 46 12.85 4.41 -18.26
C ALA A 46 13.51 3.27 -17.47
N ALA A 47 12.72 2.48 -16.74
CA ALA A 47 13.22 1.32 -16.01
C ALA A 47 13.86 0.27 -16.94
N ALA A 48 13.29 0.05 -18.12
CA ALA A 48 13.83 -0.80 -19.18
C ALA A 48 15.20 -0.32 -19.65
N SER A 49 15.33 0.98 -19.91
CA SER A 49 16.61 1.60 -20.29
C SER A 49 17.65 1.49 -19.17
N ASP A 50 17.26 1.75 -17.92
CA ASP A 50 18.18 1.71 -16.78
C ASP A 50 18.69 0.30 -16.47
N LEU A 51 17.86 -0.71 -16.70
CA LEU A 51 18.19 -2.12 -16.46
C LEU A 51 18.79 -2.83 -17.68
N GLY A 52 18.74 -2.21 -18.86
CA GLY A 52 19.12 -2.86 -20.11
C GLY A 52 18.21 -4.05 -20.46
N MET A 53 16.94 -4.01 -20.03
CA MET A 53 15.96 -5.08 -20.21
C MET A 53 14.83 -4.63 -21.13
N LEU A 54 14.11 -5.58 -21.74
CA LEU A 54 12.89 -5.27 -22.46
C LEU A 54 11.76 -4.94 -21.49
N ALA A 55 10.85 -4.04 -21.87
CA ALA A 55 9.68 -3.68 -21.05
C ALA A 55 8.83 -4.92 -20.71
N THR A 56 8.69 -5.86 -21.65
CA THR A 56 7.98 -7.13 -21.45
C THR A 56 8.66 -8.05 -20.42
N GLU A 57 9.99 -8.04 -20.34
CA GLU A 57 10.73 -8.80 -19.33
C GLU A 57 10.53 -8.20 -17.94
N ILE A 58 10.51 -6.86 -17.84
CA ILE A 58 10.19 -6.17 -16.59
C ILE A 58 8.75 -6.47 -16.16
N GLU A 59 7.78 -6.40 -17.06
CA GLU A 59 6.39 -6.75 -16.76
C GLU A 59 6.24 -8.20 -16.30
N SER A 60 6.91 -9.14 -16.95
CA SER A 60 6.91 -10.54 -16.51
C SER A 60 7.52 -10.71 -15.11
N SER A 61 8.60 -9.97 -14.83
CA SER A 61 9.25 -9.96 -13.52
C SER A 61 8.35 -9.33 -12.45
N LEU A 62 7.63 -8.26 -12.76
CA LEU A 62 6.65 -7.64 -11.87
C LEU A 62 5.50 -8.61 -11.54
N ALA A 63 5.02 -9.37 -12.52
CA ALA A 63 3.99 -10.40 -12.29
C ALA A 63 4.49 -11.50 -11.34
N VAL A 64 5.76 -11.91 -11.46
CA VAL A 64 6.37 -12.86 -10.52
C VAL A 64 6.49 -12.26 -9.12
N LEU A 65 6.94 -11.02 -8.99
CA LEU A 65 7.01 -10.31 -7.70
C LEU A 65 5.64 -10.15 -7.04
N GLU A 66 4.58 -9.96 -7.83
CA GLU A 66 3.21 -9.88 -7.33
C GLU A 66 2.70 -11.23 -6.82
N LYS A 67 2.98 -12.33 -7.53
CA LYS A 67 2.67 -13.70 -7.09
C LYS A 67 3.38 -14.05 -5.78
N ILE A 68 4.64 -13.66 -5.66
CA ILE A 68 5.43 -13.80 -4.44
C ILE A 68 4.91 -12.87 -3.35
N GLY A 69 4.01 -11.93 -3.65
CA GLY A 69 3.46 -10.96 -2.70
C GLY A 69 4.48 -9.95 -2.18
N PHE A 70 5.52 -9.68 -2.98
CA PHE A 70 6.50 -8.63 -2.71
C PHE A 70 5.92 -7.24 -3.03
N LEU A 71 5.14 -7.13 -4.10
CA LEU A 71 4.51 -5.90 -4.54
C LEU A 71 3.09 -6.12 -5.08
N ARG A 72 2.41 -5.01 -5.39
CA ARG A 72 1.23 -4.94 -6.26
C ARG A 72 1.55 -4.04 -7.44
N TYR A 73 1.13 -4.43 -8.63
CA TYR A 73 1.35 -3.65 -9.84
C TYR A 73 0.04 -3.46 -10.60
N HIS A 74 -0.23 -2.23 -11.02
CA HIS A 74 -1.36 -1.93 -11.87
C HIS A 74 -0.87 -1.47 -13.24
N ALA A 75 -0.95 -2.35 -14.24
CA ALA A 75 -0.42 -2.11 -15.58
C ALA A 75 -1.05 -0.88 -16.27
N GLY A 76 -2.36 -0.68 -16.14
CA GLY A 76 -3.08 0.40 -16.82
C GLY A 76 -2.65 1.82 -16.40
N THR A 77 -2.16 1.98 -15.17
CA THR A 77 -1.63 3.27 -14.67
C THR A 77 -0.14 3.18 -14.36
N GLN A 78 0.51 2.05 -14.66
CA GLN A 78 1.91 1.75 -14.33
C GLN A 78 2.29 2.08 -12.87
N VAL A 79 1.40 1.83 -11.92
CA VAL A 79 1.65 2.12 -10.50
C VAL A 79 2.14 0.88 -9.78
N VAL A 80 3.21 1.04 -9.02
CA VAL A 80 3.79 0.00 -8.17
C VAL A 80 3.55 0.35 -6.70
N TRP A 81 3.17 -0.65 -5.92
CA TRP A 81 3.11 -0.60 -4.48
C TRP A 81 3.96 -1.73 -3.88
N ILE A 82 5.07 -1.39 -3.23
CA ILE A 82 5.92 -2.35 -2.53
C ILE A 82 5.33 -2.62 -1.13
N ILE A 83 5.00 -3.88 -0.86
CA ILE A 83 4.31 -4.26 0.36
C ILE A 83 5.28 -4.15 1.54
N GLY A 84 4.88 -3.42 2.58
CA GLY A 84 5.67 -3.26 3.81
C GLY A 84 6.80 -2.22 3.73
N HIS A 85 7.07 -1.62 2.57
CA HIS A 85 8.10 -0.57 2.43
C HIS A 85 7.75 0.70 3.20
N ALA A 86 6.50 1.18 3.07
CA ALA A 86 5.97 2.29 3.87
C ALA A 86 6.14 2.04 5.39
N ALA A 87 5.71 0.87 5.88
CA ALA A 87 5.83 0.52 7.28
C ALA A 87 7.30 0.40 7.75
N ARG A 88 8.22 -0.05 6.88
CA ARG A 88 9.65 -0.15 7.21
C ARG A 88 10.31 1.23 7.30
N ASN A 89 10.08 2.08 6.30
CA ASN A 89 10.73 3.39 6.20
C ASN A 89 10.09 4.43 7.11
N LEU A 90 8.76 4.36 7.25
CA LEU A 90 7.96 5.37 7.95
C LEU A 90 7.41 4.86 9.29
N GLY A 91 7.30 3.54 9.50
CA GLY A 91 6.77 2.98 10.75
C GLY A 91 7.66 3.17 11.99
N LYS A 92 8.92 3.62 11.83
CA LYS A 92 9.75 4.12 12.93
C LYS A 92 9.70 5.64 13.11
N LEU A 93 9.17 6.39 12.14
CA LEU A 93 8.97 7.82 12.26
C LEU A 93 7.70 8.05 13.10
N ARG A 94 7.90 8.47 14.35
CA ARG A 94 6.81 8.97 15.21
C ARG A 94 5.94 9.94 14.38
N ALA A 95 4.63 9.81 14.49
CA ALA A 95 3.57 10.58 13.80
C ALA A 95 3.66 12.13 13.91
N ASN A 96 4.77 12.67 14.41
CA ASN A 96 5.04 14.08 14.64
C ASN A 96 6.10 14.68 13.69
N ASN A 97 6.73 13.89 12.81
CA ASN A 97 7.67 14.46 11.83
C ASN A 97 6.91 15.05 10.63
N LYS A 98 6.52 16.33 10.76
CA LYS A 98 5.78 17.09 9.73
C LYS A 98 6.42 17.01 8.35
N LYS A 99 7.75 17.02 8.24
CA LYS A 99 8.45 16.98 6.95
C LYS A 99 8.23 15.67 6.21
N MET A 100 8.24 14.54 6.93
CA MET A 100 8.02 13.22 6.32
C MET A 100 6.56 12.99 5.95
N ILE A 101 5.62 13.53 6.74
CA ILE A 101 4.19 13.52 6.38
C ILE A 101 3.94 14.33 5.09
N VAL A 102 4.54 15.53 4.99
CA VAL A 102 4.46 16.34 3.76
C VAL A 102 5.06 15.60 2.57
N LEU A 103 6.21 14.95 2.75
CA LEU A 103 6.84 14.15 1.69
C LEU A 103 5.97 12.96 1.25
N ALA A 104 5.43 12.20 2.20
CA ALA A 104 4.54 11.07 1.91
C ALA A 104 3.26 11.51 1.19
N ASN A 105 2.68 12.66 1.58
CA ASN A 105 1.55 13.26 0.89
C ASN A 105 1.91 13.74 -0.53
N ALA A 106 3.09 14.33 -0.72
CA ALA A 106 3.58 14.71 -2.05
C ALA A 106 3.76 13.48 -2.96
N GLU A 107 4.35 12.40 -2.44
CA GLU A 107 4.50 11.13 -3.16
C GLU A 107 3.15 10.50 -3.50
N PHE A 108 2.20 10.48 -2.54
CA PHE A 108 0.86 9.92 -2.74
C PHE A 108 0.03 10.73 -3.75
N THR A 109 0.14 12.05 -3.72
CA THR A 109 -0.59 12.94 -4.65
C THR A 109 -0.02 12.88 -6.08
N ALA A 110 1.26 12.55 -6.23
CA ALA A 110 1.88 12.32 -7.54
C ALA A 110 1.35 11.06 -8.25
N VAL A 111 0.71 10.14 -7.52
CA VAL A 111 0.12 8.94 -8.11
C VAL A 111 -1.23 9.27 -8.77
N PRO A 112 -1.48 8.82 -10.02
CA PRO A 112 -2.74 9.06 -10.72
C PRO A 112 -3.97 8.68 -9.87
N ALA A 113 -4.93 9.61 -9.76
CA ALA A 113 -6.18 9.39 -9.01
C ALA A 113 -7.04 8.26 -9.57
N THR A 114 -6.86 7.93 -10.85
CA THR A 114 -7.54 6.83 -11.55
C THR A 114 -7.01 5.45 -11.15
N CYS A 115 -5.92 5.36 -10.38
CA CYS A 115 -5.34 4.09 -9.98
C CYS A 115 -6.15 3.45 -8.83
N PRO A 116 -6.68 2.22 -8.99
CA PRO A 116 -7.45 1.54 -7.95
C PRO A 116 -6.60 1.19 -6.72
N LEU A 117 -5.29 0.97 -6.89
CA LEU A 117 -4.38 0.69 -5.79
C LEU A 117 -4.26 1.86 -4.80
N ARG A 118 -4.59 3.08 -5.22
CA ARG A 118 -4.54 4.27 -4.37
C ARG A 118 -5.51 4.17 -3.19
N VAL A 119 -6.70 3.60 -3.40
CA VAL A 119 -7.70 3.39 -2.34
C VAL A 119 -7.19 2.37 -1.32
N ASN A 120 -6.66 1.24 -1.79
CA ASN A 120 -6.11 0.18 -0.94
C ASN A 120 -4.92 0.68 -0.12
N PHE A 121 -4.04 1.47 -0.74
CA PHE A 121 -2.90 2.08 -0.06
C PHE A 121 -3.36 3.06 1.04
N LEU A 122 -4.34 3.91 0.71
CA LEU A 122 -4.91 4.86 1.66
C LEU A 122 -5.52 4.13 2.87
N TRP A 123 -6.34 3.11 2.66
CA TRP A 123 -6.94 2.35 3.77
C TRP A 123 -5.89 1.68 4.66
N SER A 124 -4.82 1.17 4.06
CA SER A 124 -3.77 0.46 4.80
C SER A 124 -2.87 1.40 5.61
N HIS A 125 -2.72 2.66 5.20
CA HIS A 125 -1.71 3.57 5.75
C HIS A 125 -2.23 4.95 6.18
N ALA A 126 -3.53 5.26 6.03
CA ALA A 126 -4.10 6.57 6.35
C ALA A 126 -3.79 7.00 7.79
N LEU A 127 -4.00 6.11 8.76
CA LEU A 127 -3.73 6.39 10.18
C LEU A 127 -2.22 6.51 10.47
N MET A 128 -1.40 5.72 9.78
CA MET A 128 0.05 5.69 9.99
C MET A 128 0.75 6.94 9.41
N LEU A 129 0.28 7.41 8.26
CA LEU A 129 0.94 8.44 7.47
C LEU A 129 0.20 9.78 7.44
N ARG A 130 -1.01 9.86 8.02
CA ARG A 130 -1.89 11.04 7.97
C ARG A 130 -2.04 11.55 6.53
N LEU A 131 -2.41 10.64 5.63
CA LEU A 131 -2.55 10.96 4.22
C LEU A 131 -3.77 11.85 4.00
N GLU A 132 -3.58 12.97 3.28
CA GLU A 132 -4.65 13.88 2.93
C GLU A 132 -5.14 13.60 1.51
N VAL A 133 -6.45 13.36 1.36
CA VAL A 133 -7.09 13.24 0.05
C VAL A 133 -7.36 14.65 -0.48
N LYS A 134 -6.41 15.22 -1.23
CA LYS A 134 -6.69 16.43 -2.03
C LYS A 134 -7.64 16.05 -3.18
N GLY A 135 -8.95 16.19 -2.93
CA GLY A 135 -10.00 15.78 -3.87
C GLY A 135 -11.45 16.05 -3.48
N ALA A 136 -11.72 16.56 -2.27
CA ALA A 136 -13.02 17.17 -1.94
C ALA A 136 -12.71 18.56 -1.37
N GLY A 137 -13.26 19.60 -1.98
CA GLY A 137 -13.08 20.96 -1.49
C GLY A 137 -13.57 21.08 -0.05
N SER A 138 -12.65 21.32 0.87
CA SER A 138 -12.94 21.99 2.14
C SER A 138 -11.94 23.12 2.29
N PRO A 139 -12.38 24.39 2.34
CA PRO A 139 -11.53 25.47 2.80
C PRO A 139 -11.45 25.34 4.32
N VAL A 140 -10.28 25.02 4.86
CA VAL A 140 -10.08 25.15 6.30
C VAL A 140 -8.74 25.82 6.52
N ASP A 141 -8.83 27.13 6.76
CA ASP A 141 -7.86 27.91 7.49
C ASP A 141 -7.45 27.15 8.76
N SER A 142 -6.14 27.01 8.96
CA SER A 142 -5.59 26.47 10.20
C SER A 142 -5.53 27.57 11.25
N GLY A 143 -6.69 27.91 11.81
CA GLY A 143 -6.82 28.35 13.20
C GLY A 143 -6.89 27.10 14.06
N PHE A 144 -5.80 26.80 14.76
CA PHE A 144 -5.67 25.60 15.58
C PHE A 144 -6.13 25.93 17.00
N ASP A 145 -7.40 25.66 17.30
CA ASP A 145 -7.90 25.58 18.67
C ASP A 145 -8.58 24.23 18.90
N SER A 146 -8.42 23.79 20.14
CA SER A 146 -8.54 22.44 20.71
C SER A 146 -9.96 21.86 20.78
N GLU A 147 -9.99 20.54 21.00
CA GLU A 147 -11.07 19.72 21.60
C GLU A 147 -12.28 19.31 20.75
N GLY A 148 -12.59 18.01 20.83
CA GLY A 148 -13.95 17.48 20.64
C GLY A 148 -14.19 16.68 19.36
N ASP A 149 -14.42 15.37 19.54
CA ASP A 149 -15.32 14.49 18.77
C ASP A 149 -15.42 14.65 17.25
N LEU A 150 -15.03 13.61 16.50
CA LEU A 150 -15.70 13.21 15.24
C LEU A 150 -15.21 11.82 14.81
N LEU A 151 -15.84 10.78 15.38
CA LEU A 151 -15.69 9.38 14.98
C LEU A 151 -17.11 8.81 14.78
N ALA A 152 -17.84 9.29 13.77
CA ALA A 152 -19.20 8.79 13.49
C ALA A 152 -19.69 8.80 12.03
N ASP A 153 -19.03 9.45 11.06
CA ASP A 153 -19.72 9.76 9.78
C ASP A 153 -19.19 9.08 8.50
N LEU A 154 -18.59 7.88 8.61
CA LEU A 154 -18.23 7.10 7.41
C LEU A 154 -18.77 5.66 7.43
N LEU A 155 -20.07 5.50 7.71
CA LEU A 155 -20.80 4.30 7.30
C LEU A 155 -21.93 4.69 6.34
N PRO A 156 -22.01 4.08 5.13
CA PRO A 156 -23.12 4.33 4.22
C PRO A 156 -24.43 3.78 4.82
N LYS A 157 -25.41 4.67 4.98
CA LYS A 157 -26.81 4.35 5.26
C LYS A 157 -27.41 3.61 4.06
N SER A 158 -27.36 2.29 4.06
CA SER A 158 -28.09 1.46 3.10
C SER A 158 -28.39 0.11 3.76
N ALA A 159 -29.67 -0.28 3.72
CA ALA A 159 -30.27 -1.50 4.29
C ALA A 159 -30.70 -1.46 5.77
N VAL A 160 -31.56 -0.49 6.10
CA VAL A 160 -32.65 -0.74 7.06
C VAL A 160 -33.88 -1.12 6.24
N GLY A 161 -34.12 -2.43 6.17
CA GLY A 161 -35.26 -3.03 5.47
C GLY A 161 -35.62 -4.36 6.12
N ALA A 162 -36.44 -4.27 7.18
CA ALA A 162 -37.42 -5.24 7.63
C ALA A 162 -37.18 -6.75 7.33
N ALA A 163 -36.73 -7.48 8.34
CA ALA A 163 -37.23 -8.84 8.62
C ALA A 163 -36.93 -9.19 10.08
N ALA A 164 -37.86 -8.78 10.94
CA ALA A 164 -37.91 -9.19 12.32
C ALA A 164 -38.38 -10.65 12.42
N ARG A 165 -37.79 -11.38 13.37
CA ARG A 165 -38.33 -12.56 14.07
C ARG A 165 -38.48 -13.85 13.25
N SER A 166 -37.66 -14.85 13.54
CA SER A 166 -38.12 -16.16 14.02
C SER A 166 -36.95 -17.14 14.23
N ALA A 167 -37.03 -17.91 15.32
CA ALA A 167 -36.23 -19.09 15.68
C ALA A 167 -34.73 -18.85 15.97
N CYS A 168 -34.17 -18.94 17.18
CA CYS A 168 -34.54 -19.65 18.42
C CYS A 168 -35.10 -21.07 18.20
N SER A 169 -34.23 -22.01 17.80
CA SER A 169 -34.25 -23.35 18.39
C SER A 169 -33.04 -24.19 17.96
N ARG A 170 -32.29 -24.66 18.96
CA ARG A 170 -31.66 -26.00 19.05
C ARG A 170 -30.51 -26.32 18.08
N ASN A 171 -29.30 -26.34 18.62
CA ASN A 171 -28.45 -27.53 18.45
C ASN A 171 -27.41 -27.64 19.59
N LEU A 172 -27.86 -28.15 20.73
CA LEU A 172 -27.00 -28.74 21.76
C LEU A 172 -27.05 -30.25 21.55
N SER A 173 -26.00 -30.82 20.97
CA SER A 173 -25.73 -32.26 21.01
C SER A 173 -24.26 -32.52 20.64
N ARG A 174 -23.37 -32.36 21.63
CA ARG A 174 -22.04 -32.97 21.64
C ARG A 174 -21.56 -33.14 23.10
N CYS A 175 -22.14 -34.13 23.78
CA CYS A 175 -21.45 -34.91 24.82
C CYS A 175 -21.09 -36.22 24.09
N SER A 176 -19.85 -36.55 23.76
CA SER A 176 -18.76 -36.97 24.66
C SER A 176 -19.27 -37.92 25.73
N TRP A 177 -19.29 -39.22 25.42
CA TRP A 177 -19.00 -40.32 26.35
C TRP A 177 -18.40 -41.48 25.53
N LEU A 178 -17.47 -42.15 26.20
CA LEU A 178 -16.66 -43.34 25.89
C LEU A 178 -17.27 -44.35 24.91
#